data_AF-C5J6I2-F1
#
_entry.id   AF-C5J6I2-F1
#
_cell.length_a   1.000
_cell.length_b   1.000
_cell.length_c   1.000
_cell.angle_alpha   90.00
_cell.angle_beta   90.00
_cell.angle_gamma   90.00
#
_symmetry.space_group_name_H-M   'P 1'
#
loop_
_entity.id
_entity.type
_entity.pdbx_description
1 polymer ?
#
loop_
_entity_poly.entity_id
_entity_poly.type
_entity_poly.pdbx_seq_one_letter_code
_entity_poly.pdbx_strand_id
1 'polypeptide(L)'
;MNFLNLIPNDNLQKITSKELKLSFNFSVASYDYRILTIKLDGFANKISYSEKFFDWFVEDLIYFLDKNGYARRWDYQKIYIENIISLNLGKDEDNFVSKFKSVTNFDLIAK
;
A
#
# COMPACT_ATOMS: atom_id res chain seq x y z
N MET A 1 -0.65 -30.27 -18.22
CA MET A 1 0.18 -29.06 -18.25
C MET A 1 0.00 -28.36 -16.91
N ASN A 2 0.97 -28.49 -16.01
CA ASN A 2 0.94 -27.84 -14.70
C ASN A 2 1.67 -26.49 -14.83
N PHE A 3 0.92 -25.39 -14.80
CA PHE A 3 1.46 -24.04 -14.74
C PHE A 3 1.81 -23.66 -13.29
N LEU A 4 2.72 -24.41 -12.65
CA LEU A 4 3.25 -24.08 -11.31
C LEU A 4 4.71 -23.62 -11.38
N ASN A 5 5.03 -22.80 -12.38
CA ASN A 5 6.28 -22.03 -12.42
C ASN A 5 5.94 -20.54 -12.35
N LEU A 6 5.48 -20.08 -11.19
CA LEU A 6 5.49 -18.66 -10.86
C LEU A 6 6.79 -18.37 -10.09
N ILE A 7 7.82 -18.07 -10.89
CA ILE A 7 8.93 -17.12 -10.70
C ILE A 7 9.75 -17.22 -9.37
N PRO A 8 11.09 -17.30 -9.44
CA PRO A 8 11.95 -17.43 -8.26
C PRO A 8 11.88 -16.20 -7.35
N ASN A 9 12.33 -16.36 -6.10
CA ASN A 9 12.54 -15.35 -5.04
C ASN A 9 13.27 -14.06 -5.50
N ASP A 10 12.69 -13.27 -6.38
CA ASP A 10 12.98 -11.85 -6.49
C ASP A 10 12.26 -11.20 -5.32
N ASN A 11 13.03 -10.66 -4.37
CA ASN A 11 12.46 -9.88 -3.28
C ASN A 11 11.58 -8.77 -3.88
N LEU A 12 10.26 -8.99 -3.88
CA LEU A 12 9.23 -8.02 -4.29
C LEU A 12 9.37 -6.70 -3.51
N GLN A 13 10.18 -6.69 -2.47
CA GLN A 13 10.46 -5.53 -1.67
C GLN A 13 11.95 -5.52 -1.32
N LYS A 14 12.63 -4.45 -1.70
CA LYS A 14 14.06 -4.24 -1.43
C LYS A 14 14.28 -3.56 -0.07
N ILE A 15 13.37 -2.67 0.33
CA ILE A 15 13.49 -1.85 1.53
C ILE A 15 12.16 -1.85 2.29
N THR A 16 12.19 -2.13 3.59
CA THR A 16 11.02 -2.15 4.45
C THR A 16 10.54 -0.75 4.85
N SER A 17 9.24 -0.61 5.17
CA SER A 17 8.71 0.62 5.77
C SER A 17 9.47 1.06 7.01
N LYS A 18 9.94 0.11 7.82
CA LYS A 18 10.72 0.39 9.03
C LYS A 18 12.07 1.01 8.72
N GLU A 19 12.78 0.50 7.71
CA GLU A 19 14.05 1.08 7.24
C GLU A 19 13.86 2.47 6.64
N LEU A 20 12.72 2.70 5.97
CA LEU A 20 12.33 4.00 5.43
C LEU A 20 11.77 4.97 6.49
N LYS A 21 11.62 4.52 7.74
CA LYS A 21 11.02 5.29 8.85
C LYS A 21 9.62 5.83 8.52
N LEU A 22 8.83 5.04 7.81
CA LEU A 22 7.46 5.41 7.43
C LEU A 22 6.50 5.31 8.61
N SER A 23 5.43 6.08 8.51
CA SER A 23 4.30 6.02 9.42
C SER A 23 3.56 4.70 9.25
N PHE A 24 3.39 4.20 8.03
CA PHE A 24 2.62 3.00 7.72
C PHE A 24 3.52 1.81 7.37
N ASN A 25 3.16 0.63 7.87
CA ASN A 25 3.91 -0.59 7.59
C ASN A 25 3.32 -1.30 6.37
N PHE A 26 3.98 -1.13 5.24
CA PHE A 26 3.59 -1.70 3.95
C PHE A 26 4.46 -2.90 3.64
N SER A 27 3.84 -3.94 3.09
CA SER A 27 4.54 -5.05 2.46
C SER A 27 3.98 -5.34 1.08
N VAL A 28 4.85 -5.57 0.10
CA VAL A 28 4.40 -5.97 -1.24
C VAL A 28 4.06 -7.46 -1.23
N ALA A 29 2.79 -7.78 -1.40
CA ALA A 29 2.31 -9.16 -1.43
C ALA A 29 2.41 -9.77 -2.83
N SER A 30 2.09 -8.99 -3.87
CA SER A 30 2.21 -9.43 -5.27
C SER A 30 2.26 -8.24 -6.21
N TYR A 31 2.90 -8.45 -7.37
CA TYR A 31 2.88 -7.51 -8.47
C TYR A 31 2.73 -8.28 -9.78
N ASP A 32 1.62 -8.07 -10.49
CA ASP A 32 1.37 -8.68 -11.79
C ASP A 32 0.55 -7.72 -12.67
N TYR A 33 0.86 -7.67 -13.96
CA TYR A 33 0.14 -6.92 -15.00
C TYR A 33 -0.50 -5.58 -14.52
N ARG A 34 0.33 -4.61 -14.10
CA ARG A 34 -0.13 -3.26 -13.65
C ARG A 34 -1.02 -3.27 -12.40
N ILE A 35 -1.16 -4.41 -11.73
CA ILE A 35 -1.91 -4.61 -10.49
C ILE A 35 -0.91 -4.90 -9.37
N LEU A 36 -0.95 -4.08 -8.33
CA LEU A 36 -0.10 -4.24 -7.16
C LEU A 36 -0.96 -4.58 -5.95
N THR A 37 -0.55 -5.58 -5.18
CA THR A 37 -1.18 -5.89 -3.89
C THR A 37 -0.22 -5.49 -2.79
N ILE A 38 -0.64 -4.53 -1.98
CA ILE A 38 0.07 -4.07 -0.79
C ILE A 38 -0.71 -4.55 0.43
N LYS A 39 -0.01 -5.21 1.33
CA LYS A 39 -0.54 -5.58 2.63
C LYS A 39 -0.15 -4.55 3.67
N LEU A 40 -1.11 -4.17 4.50
CA LEU A 40 -0.87 -3.36 5.69
C LEU A 40 -0.65 -4.25 6.90
N ASP A 41 0.43 -3.98 7.62
CA ASP A 41 0.77 -4.65 8.87
C ASP A 41 0.78 -3.63 10.02
N GLY A 42 -0.23 -2.74 10.03
CA GLY A 42 -0.38 -1.64 10.97
C GLY A 42 0.44 -0.39 10.61
N PHE A 43 0.71 0.44 11.62
CA PHE A 43 1.44 1.70 11.48
C PHE A 43 2.38 1.91 12.68
N ALA A 44 3.53 2.53 12.42
CA ALA A 44 4.74 2.47 13.25
C ALA A 44 4.73 3.41 14.46
N ASN A 45 3.75 4.30 14.61
CA ASN A 45 3.65 5.23 15.75
C ASN A 45 2.19 5.56 16.07
N LYS A 46 1.91 6.00 17.31
CA LYS A 46 0.60 6.51 17.78
C LYS A 46 0.13 7.76 17.01
N ILE A 47 -0.12 7.63 15.72
CA ILE A 47 -0.71 8.66 14.89
C ILE A 47 -2.21 8.60 15.13
N SER A 48 -2.75 9.60 15.80
CA SER A 48 -4.19 9.75 15.93
C SER A 48 -4.80 10.03 14.56
N TYR A 49 -5.95 9.41 14.29
CA TYR A 49 -6.71 9.73 13.10
C TYR A 49 -7.01 11.24 13.06
N SER A 50 -6.78 11.86 11.90
CA SER A 50 -6.98 13.28 11.66
C SER A 50 -7.35 13.50 10.19
N GLU A 51 -7.73 14.72 9.83
CA GLU A 51 -8.08 15.06 8.44
C GLU A 51 -6.94 14.73 7.46
N LYS A 52 -5.69 14.90 7.90
CA LYS A 52 -4.45 14.66 7.13
C LYS A 52 -3.99 13.20 7.12
N PHE A 53 -4.65 12.32 7.87
CA PHE A 53 -4.22 10.92 8.01
C PHE A 53 -4.15 10.20 6.65
N PHE A 54 -5.13 10.47 5.78
CA PHE A 54 -5.15 9.90 4.43
C PHE A 54 -4.05 10.48 3.53
N ASP A 55 -3.76 11.78 3.65
CA ASP A 55 -2.69 12.41 2.88
C ASP A 55 -1.32 11.80 3.25
N TRP A 56 -1.06 11.62 4.54
CA TRP A 56 0.15 10.95 5.03
C TRP A 56 0.23 9.50 4.55
N PHE A 57 -0.90 8.79 4.52
CA PHE A 57 -0.95 7.42 3.99
C PHE A 57 -0.53 7.36 2.53
N VAL A 58 -1.06 8.26 1.69
CA VAL A 58 -0.75 8.31 0.27
C VAL A 58 0.70 8.73 0.04
N GLU A 59 1.20 9.73 0.79
CA GLU A 59 2.60 10.16 0.72
C GLU A 59 3.57 9.02 1.05
N ASP A 60 3.33 8.32 2.17
CA ASP A 60 4.16 7.19 2.58
C ASP A 60 4.08 6.03 1.59
N LEU A 61 2.89 5.75 1.04
CA LEU A 61 2.71 4.71 0.03
C LEU A 61 3.52 5.05 -1.24
N ILE A 62 3.39 6.27 -1.77
CA ILE A 62 4.13 6.69 -2.97
C ILE A 62 5.64 6.62 -2.72
N TYR A 63 6.10 7.08 -1.56
CA TYR A 63 7.51 7.03 -1.20
C TYR A 63 8.01 5.58 -1.04
N PHE A 64 7.23 4.71 -0.39
CA PHE A 64 7.52 3.28 -0.27
C PHE A 64 7.70 2.62 -1.63
N LEU A 65 6.77 2.87 -2.56
CA LEU A 65 6.84 2.35 -3.93
C LEU A 65 8.09 2.83 -4.64
N ASP A 66 8.35 4.14 -4.60
CA ASP A 66 9.54 4.73 -5.22
C ASP A 66 10.84 4.06 -4.74
N LYS A 67 11.01 3.94 -3.42
CA LYS A 67 12.23 3.37 -2.83
C LYS A 67 12.40 1.88 -3.10
N ASN A 68 11.32 1.18 -3.39
CA ASN A 68 11.37 -0.22 -3.80
C ASN A 68 11.54 -0.40 -5.32
N GLY A 69 11.66 0.70 -6.09
CA GLY A 69 11.88 0.67 -7.53
C GLY A 69 10.59 0.47 -8.35
N TYR A 70 9.44 0.67 -7.72
CA TYR A 70 8.13 0.65 -8.37
C TYR A 70 7.89 1.95 -9.13
N ALA A 71 7.21 1.86 -10.27
CA ALA A 71 6.99 2.97 -11.17
C ALA A 71 6.03 3.99 -10.56
N ARG A 72 6.44 5.26 -10.46
CA ARG A 72 5.79 6.18 -9.53
C ARG A 72 4.31 6.48 -9.79
N ARG A 73 3.81 6.46 -11.05
CA ARG A 73 2.47 7.04 -11.36
C ARG A 73 1.71 6.52 -12.58
N TRP A 74 2.36 5.94 -13.59
CA TRP A 74 1.70 5.69 -14.89
C TRP A 74 1.52 4.21 -15.24
N ASP A 75 2.19 3.32 -14.51
CA ASP A 75 2.17 1.90 -14.82
C ASP A 75 1.16 1.11 -13.96
N TYR A 76 0.59 1.68 -12.90
CA TYR A 76 -0.45 0.99 -12.12
C TYR A 76 -1.84 1.32 -12.63
N GLN A 77 -2.60 0.28 -12.95
CA GLN A 77 -4.04 0.41 -13.10
C GLN A 77 -4.71 0.38 -11.73
N LYS A 78 -4.28 -0.57 -10.88
CA LYS A 78 -4.91 -0.82 -9.57
C LYS A 78 -3.87 -1.14 -8.49
N ILE A 79 -4.10 -0.60 -7.30
CA ILE A 79 -3.39 -0.98 -6.09
C ILE A 79 -4.42 -1.49 -5.09
N TYR A 80 -4.35 -2.78 -4.77
CA TYR A 80 -5.12 -3.38 -3.69
C TYR A 80 -4.42 -3.14 -2.36
N ILE A 81 -5.15 -2.59 -1.40
CA ILE A 81 -4.71 -2.45 -0.01
C ILE A 81 -5.43 -3.52 0.82
N GLU A 82 -4.67 -4.53 1.22
CA GLU A 82 -5.16 -5.60 2.08
C GLU A 82 -4.95 -5.25 3.56
N ASN A 83 -5.83 -5.78 4.41
CA ASN A 83 -5.70 -5.72 5.88
C ASN A 83 -5.74 -4.28 6.45
N ILE A 84 -6.63 -3.43 5.92
CA ILE A 84 -6.86 -2.06 6.42
C ILE A 84 -7.24 -2.04 7.91
N ILE A 85 -7.96 -3.06 8.37
CA ILE A 85 -8.32 -3.26 9.77
C ILE A 85 -7.12 -3.21 10.74
N SER A 86 -5.91 -3.51 10.26
CA SER A 86 -4.67 -3.41 11.05
C SER A 86 -4.35 -1.98 11.51
N LEU A 87 -4.95 -0.96 10.88
CA LEU A 87 -4.85 0.43 11.28
C LEU A 87 -5.73 0.78 12.50
N ASN A 88 -6.59 -0.13 12.96
CA ASN A 88 -7.44 0.05 14.15
C ASN A 88 -8.18 1.42 14.18
N LEU A 89 -8.72 1.85 13.04
CA LEU A 89 -9.40 3.16 12.91
C LEU A 89 -10.80 3.19 13.54
N GLY A 90 -11.37 2.03 13.87
CA GLY A 90 -12.70 1.93 14.44
C GLY A 90 -13.77 2.55 13.52
N LYS A 91 -14.54 3.51 14.04
CA LYS A 91 -15.60 4.19 13.28
C LYS A 91 -15.11 5.02 12.09
N ASP A 92 -13.82 5.34 12.04
CA ASP A 92 -13.23 6.20 11.01
C ASP A 92 -12.75 5.40 9.78
N GLU A 93 -12.82 4.06 9.82
CA GLU A 93 -12.36 3.17 8.73
C GLU A 93 -13.12 3.42 7.42
N ASP A 94 -14.45 3.49 7.46
CA ASP A 94 -15.27 3.72 6.26
C ASP A 94 -14.96 5.08 5.62
N ASN A 95 -14.74 6.11 6.45
CA ASN A 95 -14.36 7.44 5.98
C ASN A 95 -12.98 7.38 5.30
N PHE A 96 -12.00 6.73 5.94
CA PHE A 96 -10.67 6.54 5.37
C PHE A 96 -10.70 5.81 4.01
N VAL A 97 -11.45 4.70 3.92
CA VAL A 97 -11.60 3.94 2.66
C VAL A 97 -12.35 4.76 1.61
N SER A 98 -13.33 5.58 1.99
CA SER A 98 -14.07 6.42 1.04
C SER A 98 -13.15 7.42 0.30
N LYS A 99 -12.09 7.88 0.97
CA LYS A 99 -11.09 8.79 0.41
C LYS A 99 -10.20 8.13 -0.65
N PHE A 100 -10.19 6.80 -0.76
CA PHE A 100 -9.40 6.11 -1.79
C PHE A 100 -9.78 6.58 -3.21
N LYS A 101 -11.05 6.96 -3.40
CA LYS A 101 -11.58 7.52 -4.66
C LYS A 101 -11.00 8.88 -5.02
N SER A 102 -10.36 9.59 -4.09
CA SER A 102 -9.73 10.89 -4.38
C SER A 102 -8.34 10.74 -5.01
N VAL A 103 -7.78 9.52 -5.06
CA VAL A 103 -6.54 9.25 -5.78
C VAL A 103 -6.86 9.14 -7.27
N THR A 104 -6.33 10.06 -8.07
CA THR A 104 -6.68 10.19 -9.50
C THR A 104 -5.74 9.46 -10.45
N ASN A 105 -4.57 9.02 -9.96
CA ASN A 105 -3.54 8.45 -10.82
C ASN A 105 -3.62 6.92 -10.96
N PHE A 106 -4.26 6.24 -10.01
CA PHE A 106 -4.49 4.79 -10.01
C PHE A 106 -5.70 4.48 -9.12
N ASP A 107 -6.35 3.34 -9.36
CA ASP A 107 -7.43 2.89 -8.50
C ASP A 107 -6.84 2.31 -7.21
N LEU A 108 -7.09 2.99 -6.09
CA LEU A 108 -6.80 2.44 -4.77
C LEU A 108 -8.04 1.69 -4.26
N ILE A 109 -7.91 0.40 -3.96
CA ILE A 109 -9.05 -0.46 -3.61
C ILE A 109 -8.77 -1.20 -2.31
N ALA A 110 -9.63 -1.02 -1.32
CA ALA A 110 -9.64 -1.83 -0.10
C ALA A 110 -10.06 -3.27 -0.41
N LYS A 111 -9.31 -4.26 0.08
CA LYS A 111 -9.56 -5.68 -0.14
C LYS A 111 -9.47 -6.49 1.16
#